data_AF-A0A848H3C6-F1
#
_entry.id   AF-A0A848H3C6-F1
#
_cell.length_a   1.000
_cell.length_b   1.000
_cell.length_c   1.000
_cell.angle_alpha   90.00
_cell.angle_beta   90.00
_cell.angle_gamma   90.00
#
_symmetry.space_group_name_H-M   'P 1'
#
loop_
_entity.id
_entity.type
_entity.pdbx_description
1 polymer ?
#
loop_
_entity_poly.entity_id
_entity_poly.type
_entity_poly.pdbx_seq_one_letter_code
_entity_poly.pdbx_strand_id
1 'polypeptide(L)'
;MDWKARAPVLAAGLWWGSLTAIGFLAVPLVFATLSSPAQAGMVAAKLFSGQTWVGVCCGLLLLMLSGAAEERPSMDWGQGALMYVLPGMLLALLQEFAIAPRIVLRQDLAFWHSMGTGAYAAQWLCALVVFWKMTNKDRHPGESRDPGV
;
A
#
# COMPACT_ATOMS: atom_id res chain seq x y z
N MET A 1 18.02 19.73 -5.66
CA MET A 1 16.75 19.00 -5.80
C MET A 1 16.54 18.16 -4.55
N ASP A 2 15.56 18.52 -3.71
CA ASP A 2 15.21 17.78 -2.48
C ASP A 2 14.45 16.48 -2.78
N TRP A 3 15.07 15.59 -3.57
CA TRP A 3 14.48 14.31 -3.95
C TRP A 3 14.20 13.42 -2.74
N LYS A 4 15.01 13.53 -1.69
CA LYS A 4 14.83 12.81 -0.41
C LYS A 4 13.55 13.21 0.31
N ALA A 5 13.12 14.48 0.19
CA ALA A 5 11.88 14.95 0.80
C ALA A 5 10.63 14.45 0.07
N ARG A 6 10.72 14.25 -1.25
CA ARG A 6 9.61 13.78 -2.09
C ARG A 6 9.50 12.26 -2.17
N ALA A 7 10.60 11.53 -1.95
CA ALA A 7 10.65 10.07 -2.05
C ALA A 7 9.59 9.35 -1.18
N PRO A 8 9.31 9.75 0.08
CA PRO A 8 8.29 9.07 0.88
C PRO A 8 6.86 9.29 0.35
N VAL A 9 6.55 10.51 -0.12
CA VAL A 9 5.24 10.82 -0.71
C VAL A 9 5.03 9.99 -1.99
N LEU A 10 6.06 9.88 -2.83
CA LEU A 10 6.02 9.07 -4.04
C LEU A 10 5.89 7.58 -3.73
N ALA A 11 6.61 7.06 -2.73
CA ALA A 11 6.50 5.67 -2.31
C ALA A 11 5.10 5.33 -1.77
N ALA A 12 4.54 6.20 -0.92
CA ALA A 12 3.19 6.03 -0.39
C ALA A 12 2.12 6.14 -1.50
N GLY A 13 2.29 7.09 -2.43
CA GLY A 13 1.40 7.27 -3.57
C GLY A 13 1.46 6.10 -4.55
N LEU A 14 2.66 5.57 -4.82
CA LEU A 14 2.83 4.37 -5.62
C LEU A 14 2.17 3.15 -4.98
N TRP A 15 2.36 2.96 -3.67
CA TRP A 15 1.77 1.83 -2.96
C TRP A 15 0.25 1.86 -2.98
N TRP A 16 -0.36 2.99 -2.63
CA TRP A 16 -1.82 3.14 -2.64
C TRP A 16 -2.38 3.12 -4.08
N GLY A 17 -1.71 3.79 -5.00
CA GLY A 17 -2.11 3.86 -6.41
C GLY A 17 -2.06 2.48 -7.08
N SER A 18 -1.05 1.67 -6.80
CA SER A 18 -0.94 0.32 -7.37
C SER A 18 -1.98 -0.64 -6.78
N LEU A 19 -2.31 -0.55 -5.48
CA LEU A 19 -3.45 -1.28 -4.92
C LEU A 19 -4.75 -0.88 -5.62
N THR A 20 -4.92 0.43 -5.84
CA THR A 20 -6.13 0.94 -6.50
C THR A 20 -6.24 0.41 -7.94
N ALA A 21 -5.16 0.50 -8.71
CA ALA A 21 -5.12 0.05 -10.10
C ALA A 21 -5.33 -1.47 -10.23
N ILE A 22 -4.70 -2.26 -9.37
CA ILE A 22 -4.79 -3.73 -9.46
C ILE A 22 -6.15 -4.23 -8.99
N GLY A 23 -6.58 -3.83 -7.78
CA GLY A 23 -7.79 -4.38 -7.15
C GLY A 23 -9.10 -3.91 -7.78
N PHE A 24 -9.16 -2.67 -8.27
CA PHE A 24 -10.42 -2.07 -8.74
C PHE A 24 -10.50 -1.90 -10.26
N LEU A 25 -9.40 -2.06 -10.98
CA LEU A 25 -9.38 -1.93 -12.44
C LEU A 25 -8.82 -3.17 -13.14
N ALA A 26 -7.55 -3.53 -12.90
CA ALA A 26 -6.89 -4.59 -13.65
C ALA A 26 -7.54 -5.96 -13.43
N VAL A 27 -7.80 -6.35 -12.18
CA VAL A 27 -8.42 -7.64 -11.86
C VAL A 27 -9.85 -7.74 -12.42
N PRO A 28 -10.76 -6.77 -12.19
CA PRO A 28 -12.08 -6.79 -12.82
C PRO A 28 -12.02 -6.87 -14.36
N LEU A 29 -11.10 -6.13 -14.98
CA LEU A 29 -10.93 -6.15 -16.43
C LEU A 29 -10.45 -7.52 -16.94
N VAL A 30 -9.53 -8.18 -16.22
CA VAL A 30 -9.08 -9.54 -16.55
C VAL A 30 -10.24 -10.53 -16.53
N PHE A 31 -11.12 -10.45 -15.52
CA PHE A 31 -12.31 -11.31 -15.45
C PHE A 31 -13.37 -10.98 -16.51
N ALA A 32 -13.47 -9.71 -16.92
CA ALA A 32 -14.39 -9.29 -17.97
C ALA A 32 -13.92 -9.65 -19.39
N THR A 33 -12.61 -9.78 -19.60
CA THR A 33 -12.00 -9.96 -20.93
C THR A 33 -11.66 -11.41 -21.26
N LEU A 34 -11.31 -12.23 -20.27
CA LEU A 34 -10.98 -13.64 -20.50
C LEU A 34 -12.22 -14.53 -20.45
N SER A 35 -12.34 -15.42 -21.42
CA SER A 35 -13.47 -16.35 -21.58
C SER A 35 -13.48 -17.52 -20.57
N SER A 36 -12.39 -17.73 -19.83
CA SER A 36 -12.28 -18.77 -18.79
C SER A 36 -12.02 -18.16 -17.41
N PRO A 37 -12.93 -18.34 -16.43
CA PRO A 37 -12.73 -17.89 -15.06
C PRO A 37 -11.48 -18.50 -14.38
N ALA A 38 -11.11 -19.72 -14.77
CA ALA A 38 -9.91 -20.38 -14.24
C ALA A 38 -8.62 -19.69 -14.73
N GLN A 39 -8.59 -19.30 -16.01
CA GLN A 39 -7.46 -18.55 -16.57
C GLN A 39 -7.38 -17.15 -15.96
N ALA A 40 -8.52 -16.46 -15.82
CA ALA A 40 -8.60 -15.16 -15.15
C ALA A 40 -8.08 -15.21 -13.72
N GLY A 41 -8.45 -16.24 -12.95
CA GLY A 41 -7.95 -16.47 -11.59
C GLY A 41 -6.43 -16.62 -11.53
N MET A 42 -5.81 -17.34 -12.48
CA MET A 42 -4.35 -17.49 -12.52
C MET A 42 -3.63 -16.17 -12.85
N VAL A 43 -4.18 -15.37 -13.76
CA VAL A 43 -3.63 -14.04 -14.08
C VAL A 43 -3.79 -13.10 -12.89
N ALA A 44 -4.96 -13.09 -12.24
CA ALA A 44 -5.22 -12.31 -11.03
C ALA A 44 -4.23 -12.67 -9.91
N ALA A 45 -3.96 -13.96 -9.67
CA ALA A 45 -2.97 -14.40 -8.69
C ALA A 45 -1.57 -13.81 -8.97
N LYS A 46 -1.14 -13.78 -10.24
CA LYS A 46 0.14 -13.15 -10.62
C LYS A 46 0.14 -11.63 -10.41
N LEU A 47 -0.97 -10.95 -10.71
CA LEU A 47 -1.13 -9.52 -10.45
C LEU A 47 -1.03 -9.21 -8.95
N PHE A 48 -1.68 -10.00 -8.10
CA PHE A 48 -1.58 -9.85 -6.65
C PHE A 48 -0.18 -10.15 -6.12
N SER A 49 0.52 -11.16 -6.66
CA SER A 49 1.91 -11.43 -6.30
C SER A 49 2.85 -10.27 -6.64
N GLY A 50 2.74 -9.73 -7.86
CA GLY A 50 3.47 -8.52 -8.25
C GLY A 50 3.14 -7.34 -7.33
N GLN A 51 1.86 -7.17 -7.00
CA GLN A 51 1.41 -6.11 -6.09
C GLN A 51 1.95 -6.26 -4.67
N THR A 52 2.08 -7.48 -4.16
CA THR A 52 2.70 -7.76 -2.87
C THR A 52 4.12 -7.22 -2.86
N TRP A 53 4.93 -7.54 -3.88
CA TRP A 53 6.31 -7.07 -3.96
C TRP A 53 6.41 -5.56 -4.09
N VAL A 54 5.53 -4.92 -4.88
CA VAL A 54 5.44 -3.45 -4.93
C VAL A 54 5.17 -2.87 -3.54
N GLY A 55 4.22 -3.43 -2.81
CA GLY A 55 3.88 -2.97 -1.46
C GLY A 55 5.02 -3.18 -0.45
N VAL A 56 5.69 -4.33 -0.49
CA VAL A 56 6.86 -4.61 0.35
C VAL A 56 8.00 -3.66 0.05
N CYS A 57 8.36 -3.44 -1.22
CA CYS A 57 9.41 -2.51 -1.60
C CYS A 57 9.09 -1.06 -1.18
N CYS A 58 7.84 -0.61 -1.39
CA CYS A 58 7.42 0.72 -0.96
C CYS A 58 7.47 0.86 0.57
N GLY A 59 6.98 -0.15 1.30
CA GLY A 59 7.01 -0.17 2.77
C GLY A 59 8.44 -0.17 3.33
N LEU A 60 9.34 -0.98 2.77
CA LEU A 60 10.76 -0.97 3.14
C LEU A 60 11.40 0.39 2.89
N LEU A 61 11.13 1.00 1.73
CA LEU A 61 11.64 2.33 1.41
C LEU A 61 11.15 3.38 2.40
N LEU A 62 9.86 3.34 2.78
CA LEU A 62 9.29 4.23 3.80
C LEU A 62 9.97 4.04 5.16
N LEU A 63 10.24 2.79 5.56
CA LEU A 63 10.94 2.48 6.82
C LEU A 63 12.39 3.01 6.79
N MET A 64 13.14 2.77 5.72
CA MET A 64 14.52 3.25 5.58
C MET A 64 14.61 4.78 5.62
N LEU A 65 13.69 5.46 4.94
CA LEU A 65 13.64 6.93 4.93
C LEU A 65 13.17 7.52 6.27
N SER A 66 12.41 6.74 7.06
CA SER A 66 12.02 7.14 8.43
C SER A 66 13.18 7.05 9.43
N GLY A 67 13.99 5.98 9.36
CA GLY A 67 15.15 5.80 10.24
C GLY A 67 16.29 6.79 9.96
N ALA A 68 16.47 7.20 8.71
CA ALA A 68 17.47 8.21 8.34
C ALA A 68 17.13 9.63 8.83
N ALA A 69 15.95 9.85 9.39
CA ALA A 69 15.44 11.15 9.81
C ALA A 69 15.60 11.41 11.33
N GLU A 70 16.17 10.48 12.09
CA GLU A 70 16.34 10.53 13.56
C GLU A 70 17.18 11.73 14.06
N GLU A 71 17.96 12.40 13.20
CA GLU A 71 18.68 13.62 13.57
C GLU A 71 17.81 14.90 13.55
N ARG A 72 16.50 14.82 13.23
CA ARG A 72 15.60 15.99 13.21
C ARG A 72 14.33 15.76 14.05
N PRO A 73 14.13 16.48 15.17
CA PRO A 73 13.06 16.22 16.13
C PRO A 73 11.70 16.85 15.74
N SER A 74 11.24 16.73 14.48
CA SER A 74 9.99 17.39 14.03
C SER A 74 9.07 16.50 13.20
N MET A 75 9.18 15.19 13.38
CA MET A 75 8.52 14.26 12.50
C MET A 75 7.77 13.19 13.29
N ASP A 76 6.44 13.28 13.29
CA ASP A 76 5.51 12.27 13.79
C ASP A 76 5.49 10.98 12.91
N TRP A 77 6.67 10.58 12.42
CA TRP A 77 6.92 9.28 11.78
C TRP A 77 6.82 8.16 12.82
N GLY A 78 7.31 8.42 14.04
CA GLY A 78 7.60 7.43 15.07
C GLY A 78 6.40 6.62 15.56
N GLN A 79 5.18 7.15 15.43
CA GLN A 79 3.95 6.42 15.80
C GLN A 79 2.84 6.54 14.76
N GLY A 80 2.70 7.69 14.09
CA GLY A 80 1.54 7.93 13.24
C GLY A 80 1.51 7.21 11.89
N ALA A 81 2.64 7.00 11.20
CA ALA A 81 2.68 6.37 9.88
C ALA A 81 3.21 4.93 9.93
N LEU A 82 4.23 4.67 10.77
CA LEU A 82 4.79 3.34 11.01
C LEU A 82 3.72 2.33 11.45
N MET A 83 2.76 2.75 12.28
CA MET A 83 1.64 1.91 12.72
C MET A 83 0.75 1.41 11.59
N TYR A 84 0.82 1.99 10.40
CA TYR A 84 0.06 1.56 9.22
C TYR A 84 0.95 0.86 8.18
N VAL A 85 2.24 1.25 8.08
CA VAL A 85 3.19 0.61 7.16
C VAL A 85 3.43 -0.85 7.53
N LEU A 86 3.77 -1.13 8.79
CA LEU A 86 4.09 -2.50 9.23
C LEU A 86 2.93 -3.49 9.06
N PRO A 87 1.70 -3.22 9.56
CA PRO A 87 0.59 -4.13 9.33
C PRO A 87 0.20 -4.21 7.85
N GLY A 88 0.32 -3.12 7.08
CA GLY A 88 0.08 -3.18 5.64
C GLY A 88 1.05 -4.12 4.90
N MET A 89 2.34 -4.10 5.26
CA MET A 89 3.33 -5.04 4.72
C MET A 89 3.06 -6.48 5.18
N LEU A 90 2.71 -6.67 6.45
CA LEU A 90 2.38 -7.99 6.98
C LEU A 90 1.15 -8.58 6.27
N LEU A 91 0.11 -7.77 6.04
CA LEU A 91 -1.07 -8.17 5.27
C LEU A 91 -0.72 -8.56 3.83
N ALA A 92 0.21 -7.84 3.18
CA ALA A 92 0.69 -8.18 1.84
C ALA A 92 1.41 -9.54 1.81
N LEU A 93 2.25 -9.83 2.82
CA LEU A 93 2.93 -11.11 2.92
C LEU A 93 1.95 -12.25 3.27
N LEU A 94 0.97 -12.01 4.14
CA LEU A 94 -0.08 -12.97 4.45
C LEU A 94 -0.96 -13.26 3.22
N GLN A 95 -1.27 -12.24 2.43
CA GLN A 95 -1.94 -12.39 1.13
C GLN A 95 -1.19 -13.38 0.24
N GLU A 96 0.11 -13.16 0.05
CA GLU A 96 0.94 -13.95 -0.87
C GLU A 96 1.20 -15.37 -0.38
N PHE A 97 1.59 -15.53 0.88
CA PHE A 97 2.10 -16.81 1.38
C PHE A 97 1.05 -17.65 2.10
N ALA A 98 -0.03 -17.05 2.61
CA ALA A 98 -1.08 -17.78 3.32
C ALA A 98 -2.38 -17.85 2.53
N ILE A 99 -2.87 -16.73 1.99
CA ILE A 99 -4.20 -16.65 1.41
C ILE A 99 -4.22 -17.16 -0.04
N ALA A 100 -3.34 -16.62 -0.90
CA ALA A 100 -3.32 -16.94 -2.32
C ALA A 100 -3.16 -18.44 -2.63
N PRO A 101 -2.25 -19.21 -1.98
CA PRO A 101 -2.11 -20.63 -2.25
C PRO A 101 -3.39 -21.42 -1.95
N ARG A 102 -4.13 -21.03 -0.90
CA ARG A 102 -5.37 -21.71 -0.49
C ARG A 102 -6.54 -21.40 -1.41
N ILE A 103 -6.62 -20.16 -1.92
CA ILE A 103 -7.58 -19.78 -2.98
C ILE A 103 -7.30 -20.59 -4.25
N VAL A 104 -6.04 -20.71 -4.67
CA VAL A 104 -5.64 -21.45 -5.88
C VAL A 104 -5.95 -22.94 -5.74
N LEU A 105 -5.70 -23.51 -4.56
CA LEU A 105 -6.05 -24.90 -4.24
C LEU A 105 -7.56 -25.13 -4.05
N ARG A 106 -8.38 -24.07 -4.10
CA ARG A 106 -9.84 -24.09 -3.86
C ARG A 106 -10.23 -24.71 -2.51
N GLN A 107 -9.34 -24.65 -1.53
CA GLN A 107 -9.64 -25.04 -0.16
C GLN A 107 -10.56 -23.98 0.42
N ASP A 108 -11.75 -24.35 0.90
CA ASP A 108 -12.75 -23.44 1.49
C ASP A 108 -12.82 -22.08 0.78
N LEU A 109 -13.02 -22.12 -0.55
CA LEU A 109 -12.81 -20.98 -1.44
C LEU A 109 -13.52 -19.70 -0.95
N ALA A 110 -14.77 -19.82 -0.50
CA ALA A 110 -15.53 -18.68 0.00
C ALA A 110 -14.88 -18.02 1.21
N PHE A 111 -14.34 -18.82 2.14
CA PHE A 111 -13.67 -18.34 3.35
C PHE A 111 -12.35 -17.65 3.01
N TRP A 112 -11.47 -18.31 2.25
CA TRP A 112 -10.17 -17.74 1.88
C TRP A 112 -10.29 -16.54 0.95
N HIS A 113 -11.28 -16.51 0.06
CA HIS A 113 -11.56 -15.35 -0.77
C HIS A 113 -12.09 -14.16 0.04
N SER A 114 -12.98 -14.40 1.01
CA SER A 114 -13.49 -13.36 1.91
C SER A 114 -12.38 -12.78 2.79
N MET A 115 -11.56 -13.63 3.39
CA MET A 115 -10.37 -13.19 4.12
C MET A 115 -9.40 -12.44 3.20
N GLY A 116 -9.26 -12.89 1.96
CA GLY A 116 -8.43 -12.23 0.98
C GLY A 116 -8.88 -10.81 0.68
N THR A 117 -10.17 -10.64 0.45
CA THR A 117 -10.80 -9.33 0.21
C THR A 117 -10.64 -8.41 1.42
N GLY A 118 -10.87 -8.93 2.63
CA GLY A 118 -10.70 -8.19 3.88
C GLY A 118 -9.26 -7.72 4.11
N ALA A 119 -8.29 -8.62 3.92
CA ALA A 119 -6.87 -8.29 4.06
C ALA A 119 -6.43 -7.23 3.03
N TYR A 120 -6.87 -7.36 1.77
CA TYR A 120 -6.57 -6.40 0.73
C TYR A 120 -7.18 -5.02 1.02
N ALA A 121 -8.44 -4.96 1.47
CA ALA A 121 -9.10 -3.71 1.85
C ALA A 121 -8.41 -3.03 3.04
N ALA A 122 -8.04 -3.80 4.06
CA ALA A 122 -7.29 -3.29 5.21
C ALA A 122 -5.92 -2.74 4.79
N GLN A 123 -5.20 -3.43 3.90
CA GLN A 123 -3.94 -2.95 3.35
C GLN A 123 -4.13 -1.67 2.53
N TRP A 124 -5.19 -1.58 1.72
CA TRP A 124 -5.54 -0.40 0.94
C TRP A 124 -5.81 0.81 1.84
N LEU A 125 -6.55 0.63 2.94
CA LEU A 125 -6.77 1.67 3.95
C LEU A 125 -5.47 2.11 4.63
N CYS A 126 -4.61 1.16 5.00
CA CYS A 126 -3.30 1.48 5.57
C CYS A 126 -2.47 2.35 4.62
N ALA A 127 -2.37 1.96 3.35
CA ALA A 127 -1.64 2.73 2.33
C ALA A 127 -2.25 4.12 2.11
N LEU A 128 -3.58 4.23 2.09
CA LEU A 128 -4.29 5.51 1.97
C LEU A 128 -3.96 6.45 3.14
N VAL A 129 -4.02 5.95 4.37
CA VAL A 129 -3.72 6.74 5.58
C VAL A 129 -2.26 7.22 5.55
N VAL A 130 -1.32 6.34 5.19
CA VAL A 130 0.09 6.73 5.03
C VAL A 130 0.22 7.83 3.98
N PHE A 131 -0.36 7.65 2.79
CA PHE A 131 -0.29 8.65 1.72
C PHE A 131 -0.90 10.01 2.13
N TRP A 132 -2.05 10.00 2.80
CA TRP A 132 -2.72 11.20 3.29
C TRP A 132 -1.86 11.95 4.32
N LYS A 133 -1.22 11.22 5.25
CA LYS A 133 -0.31 11.82 6.24
C LYS A 133 0.91 12.45 5.58
N MET A 134 1.46 11.82 4.53
CA MET A 134 2.62 12.37 3.82
C MET A 134 2.30 13.62 3.01
N THR A 135 1.12 13.69 2.38
CA THR A 135 0.72 14.84 1.56
C THR A 135 0.33 16.06 2.39
N ASN A 136 -0.24 15.89 3.58
CA ASN A 136 -0.57 17.02 4.46
C ASN A 136 0.65 17.71 5.08
N LYS A 137 1.75 16.97 5.27
CA LYS A 137 2.96 17.53 5.88
C LYS A 137 3.72 18.49 4.96
N ASP A 138 3.62 18.29 3.64
CA ASP A 138 4.20 19.20 2.64
C ASP A 138 3.49 20.57 2.59
N ARG A 139 2.37 20.74 3.32
CA ARG A 139 1.52 21.93 3.28
C ARG A 139 1.89 23.04 4.29
N HIS A 140 2.97 22.91 5.08
CA HIS A 140 3.47 23.99 5.94
C HIS A 140 4.88 24.50 5.57
N PRO A 141 4.97 25.35 4.54
CA PRO A 141 5.96 26.41 4.49
C PRO A 141 5.24 27.77 4.46
N GLY A 142 5.07 28.41 5.62
CA GLY A 142 4.87 29.88 5.68
C GLY A 142 3.49 30.42 6.09
N GLU A 143 2.88 29.93 7.17
CA GLU A 143 1.79 30.67 7.82
C GLU A 143 2.28 31.35 9.11
N SER A 144 3.07 32.42 8.93
CA SER A 144 3.07 33.58 9.81
C SER A 144 3.51 34.80 8.99
N ARG A 145 2.69 35.16 8.00
CA ARG A 145 2.63 36.55 7.57
C ARG A 145 1.85 37.27 8.66
N ASP A 146 2.58 37.86 9.59
CA ASP A 146 2.06 38.85 10.52
C ASP A 146 1.76 40.13 9.72
N PRO A 147 0.50 40.61 9.66
CA PRO A 147 0.19 41.95 9.22
C PRO A 147 -0.35 42.74 10.40
N GLY A 148 0.43 42.94 11.46
CA GLY A 148 0.11 43.99 12.41
C GLY A 148 0.86 43.97 13.73
N VAL A 149 2.06 44.55 13.74
CA VAL A 149 2.49 45.64 14.65
C VAL A 149 3.54 46.49 13.92
#